data_AF-A0A379LKV2-F1
#
_entry.id   AF-A0A379LKV2-F1
#
_cell.length_a   1.000
_cell.length_b   1.000
_cell.length_c   1.000
_cell.angle_alpha   90.00
_cell.angle_beta   90.00
_cell.angle_gamma   90.00
#
_symmetry.space_group_name_H-M   'P 1'
#
loop_
_entity.id
_entity.type
_entity.pdbx_description
1 polymer ?
#
loop_
_entity_poly.entity_id
_entity_poly.type
_entity_poly.pdbx_seq_one_letter_code
_entity_poly.pdbx_strand_id
1 'polypeptide(L)'
;MDTLTVWYIALTDLGMTQDEFNQAKRKSLSLSWPPTAPADFLELARAGKRSEYLDTQTAFETACRCSGMRGDVERDWRHPTVLETANRIGWGVLAQATNGFIKYFEQVYSGVIAEHQSGAEFTIPEARRIEAPKKTKLDDDSPVAQDWEKLKARMLGKRRETA
;
A
#
# COMPACT_ATOMS: atom_id res chain seq x y z
N MET A 1 33.14 -16.71 33.50
CA MET A 1 31.97 -16.79 32.60
C MET A 1 32.49 -17.13 31.22
N ASP A 2 31.93 -18.17 30.62
CA ASP A 2 32.32 -18.63 29.29
C ASP A 2 31.74 -17.68 28.22
N THR A 3 32.52 -17.33 27.20
CA THR A 3 32.09 -16.39 26.16
C THR A 3 30.84 -16.88 25.41
N LEU A 4 30.69 -18.21 25.30
CA LEU A 4 29.50 -18.87 24.77
C LEU A 4 28.25 -18.59 25.60
N THR A 5 28.35 -18.59 26.93
CA THR A 5 27.21 -18.35 27.82
C THR A 5 26.74 -16.91 27.72
N VAL A 6 27.68 -15.95 27.63
CA VAL A 6 27.36 -14.53 27.47
C VAL A 6 26.67 -14.25 26.13
N TRP A 7 27.15 -14.87 25.04
CA TRP A 7 26.51 -14.75 23.73
C TRP A 7 25.13 -15.41 23.70
N TYR A 8 24.98 -16.58 24.30
CA TYR A 8 23.69 -17.27 24.35
C TYR A 8 22.63 -16.46 25.10
N ILE A 9 22.97 -15.90 26.27
CA ILE A 9 22.08 -15.02 27.03
C ILE A 9 21.73 -13.77 26.20
N ALA A 10 22.73 -13.10 25.64
CA ALA A 10 22.50 -11.88 24.86
C ALA A 10 21.62 -12.11 23.62
N LEU A 11 21.81 -13.22 22.89
CA LEU A 11 20.99 -13.57 21.72
C LEU A 11 19.56 -13.97 22.10
N THR A 12 19.40 -14.60 23.27
CA THR A 12 18.09 -14.96 23.81
C THR A 12 17.33 -13.71 24.27
N ASP A 13 17.99 -12.78 24.96
CA ASP A 13 17.43 -11.48 25.37
C ASP A 13 17.04 -10.62 24.16
N LEU A 14 17.79 -10.73 23.07
CA LEU A 14 17.49 -10.07 21.78
C LEU A 14 16.33 -10.75 21.00
N GLY A 15 15.77 -11.84 21.51
CA GLY A 15 14.65 -12.55 20.89
C GLY A 15 15.01 -13.24 19.56
N MET A 16 16.27 -13.66 19.40
CA MET A 16 16.71 -14.34 18.18
C MET A 16 16.11 -15.73 18.09
N THR A 17 15.47 -16.05 16.96
CA THR A 17 14.95 -17.40 16.72
C THR A 17 16.02 -18.34 16.15
N GLN A 18 15.81 -19.65 16.26
CA GLN A 18 16.75 -20.66 15.75
C GLN A 18 16.99 -20.53 14.23
N ASP A 19 15.97 -20.15 13.46
CA ASP A 19 16.09 -19.90 12.03
C ASP A 19 16.91 -18.65 11.72
N GLU A 20 16.71 -17.57 12.48
CA GLU A 20 17.53 -16.36 12.39
C GLU A 20 19.00 -16.68 12.70
N PHE A 21 19.26 -17.51 13.72
CA PHE A 21 20.61 -17.95 14.06
C PHE A 21 21.28 -18.72 12.92
N ASN A 22 20.57 -19.67 12.31
CA ASN A 22 21.08 -20.44 11.18
C ASN A 22 21.34 -19.55 9.95
N GLN A 23 20.49 -18.54 9.73
CA GLN A 23 20.65 -17.59 8.64
C GLN A 23 21.84 -16.65 8.85
N ALA A 24 22.00 -16.08 10.05
CA ALA A 24 23.17 -15.30 10.42
C ALA A 24 24.45 -16.13 10.32
N LYS A 25 24.44 -17.38 10.80
CA LYS A 25 25.57 -18.30 10.68
C LYS A 25 26.01 -18.53 9.23
N ARG A 26 25.05 -18.69 8.30
CA ARG A 26 25.37 -18.85 6.87
C ARG A 26 25.98 -17.57 6.29
N LYS A 27 25.46 -16.40 6.66
CA LYS A 27 25.96 -15.11 6.16
C LYS A 27 27.29 -14.72 6.78
N SER A 28 27.52 -15.01 8.06
CA SER A 28 28.79 -14.73 8.74
C SER A 28 29.94 -15.51 8.13
N LEU A 29 29.69 -16.70 7.58
CA LEU A 29 30.70 -17.49 6.85
C LEU A 29 31.10 -16.87 5.50
N SER A 30 30.28 -15.97 4.95
CA SER A 30 30.57 -15.24 3.71
C SER A 30 31.20 -13.87 3.93
N LEU A 31 31.39 -13.43 5.18
CA LEU A 31 32.00 -12.15 5.51
C LEU A 31 33.52 -12.32 5.70
N SER A 32 34.29 -11.31 5.27
CA SER A 32 35.74 -11.26 5.52
C SER A 32 36.09 -11.08 7.01
N TRP A 33 35.16 -10.58 7.81
CA TRP A 33 35.33 -10.38 9.25
C TRP A 33 34.14 -10.94 10.02
N PRO A 34 34.36 -11.68 11.13
CA PRO A 34 33.28 -12.18 11.95
C PRO A 34 32.60 -11.01 12.69
N PRO A 35 31.28 -11.10 12.92
CA PRO A 35 30.56 -10.12 13.75
C PRO A 35 31.11 -10.13 15.17
N THR A 36 31.38 -8.94 15.70
CA THR A 36 32.06 -8.75 16.98
C THR A 36 31.09 -8.56 18.14
N ALA A 37 29.83 -8.20 17.85
CA ALA A 37 28.75 -8.14 18.83
C ALA A 37 27.58 -9.09 18.49
N PRO A 38 26.84 -9.59 19.50
CA PRO A 38 25.59 -10.33 19.30
C PRO A 38 24.54 -9.53 18.51
N ALA A 39 24.53 -8.20 18.65
CA ALA A 39 23.66 -7.30 17.89
C ALA A 39 23.96 -7.34 16.38
N ASP A 40 25.24 -7.29 15.99
CA ASP A 40 25.67 -7.40 14.59
C ASP A 40 25.27 -8.76 14.00
N PHE A 41 25.31 -9.82 14.81
CA PHE A 41 24.88 -11.15 14.41
C PHE A 41 23.37 -11.21 14.14
N LEU A 42 22.56 -10.53 14.96
CA LEU A 42 21.12 -10.37 14.75
C LEU A 42 20.82 -9.53 13.50
N GLU A 43 21.54 -8.44 13.30
CA GLU A 43 21.43 -7.62 12.11
C GLU A 43 21.76 -8.43 10.86
N LEU A 44 22.78 -9.29 10.88
CA LEU A 44 23.09 -10.19 9.77
C LEU A 44 21.95 -11.16 9.45
N ALA A 45 21.29 -11.74 10.47
CA ALA A 45 20.11 -12.57 10.24
C ALA A 45 19.03 -11.77 9.50
N ARG A 46 18.77 -10.55 9.98
CA ARG A 46 17.68 -9.68 9.53
C ARG A 46 18.02 -8.86 8.27
N ALA A 47 19.29 -8.71 7.91
CA ALA A 47 19.77 -7.99 6.74
C ALA A 47 19.32 -8.71 5.47
N GLY A 48 18.26 -8.21 4.85
CA GLY A 48 17.64 -8.82 3.66
C GLY A 48 16.25 -9.41 3.91
N LYS A 49 15.75 -9.44 5.15
CA LYS A 49 14.29 -9.38 5.35
C LYS A 49 13.88 -7.98 4.88
N ARG A 50 13.49 -7.85 3.61
CA ARG A 50 12.72 -6.67 3.19
C ARG A 50 11.54 -6.63 4.15
N SER A 51 11.53 -5.63 5.03
CA SER A 51 10.38 -5.38 5.88
C SER A 51 9.16 -5.40 4.96
N GLU A 52 8.19 -6.26 5.28
CA GLU A 52 6.90 -6.29 4.60
C GLU A 52 6.27 -4.88 4.60
N TYR A 53 6.57 -4.13 5.65
CA TYR A 53 6.15 -2.77 5.89
C TYR A 53 7.08 -1.76 5.21
N LEU A 54 6.46 -0.73 4.63
CA LEU A 54 7.15 0.44 4.09
C LEU A 54 7.92 1.18 5.20
N ASP A 55 9.05 1.78 4.84
CA ASP A 55 9.76 2.73 5.70
C ASP A 55 8.83 3.88 6.13
N THR A 56 8.98 4.36 7.36
CA THR A 56 8.10 5.37 7.96
C THR A 56 7.99 6.64 7.12
N GLN A 57 9.09 7.13 6.54
CA GLN A 57 9.08 8.32 5.67
C GLN A 57 8.25 8.06 4.41
N THR A 58 8.47 6.90 3.78
CA THR A 58 7.75 6.51 2.56
C THR A 58 6.27 6.26 2.84
N ALA A 59 5.94 5.65 3.98
CA ALA A 59 4.58 5.42 4.45
C ALA A 59 3.85 6.75 4.71
N PHE A 60 4.51 7.70 5.38
CA PHE A 60 3.96 9.03 5.65
C PHE A 60 3.68 9.81 4.36
N GLU A 61 4.64 9.87 3.44
CA GLU A 61 4.47 10.54 2.15
C GLU A 61 3.35 9.91 1.32
N THR A 62 3.27 8.58 1.31
CA THR A 62 2.18 7.85 0.65
C THR A 62 0.84 8.18 1.27
N ALA A 63 0.74 8.20 2.61
CA ALA A 63 -0.48 8.52 3.32
C ALA A 63 -0.95 9.96 3.08
N CYS A 64 -0.05 10.94 3.15
CA CYS A 64 -0.33 12.35 2.86
C CYS A 64 -0.79 12.55 1.41
N ARG A 65 -0.09 11.93 0.45
CA ARG A 65 -0.44 11.98 -0.97
C ARG A 65 -1.84 11.41 -1.22
N CYS A 66 -2.13 10.21 -0.72
CA CYS A 66 -3.43 9.55 -0.92
C CYS A 66 -4.57 10.29 -0.22
N SER A 67 -4.31 10.85 0.97
CA SER A 67 -5.29 11.65 1.72
C SER A 67 -5.60 13.00 1.06
N GLY A 68 -4.63 13.60 0.36
CA GLY A 68 -4.81 14.86 -0.36
C GLY A 68 -5.57 14.76 -1.68
N MET A 69 -5.74 13.55 -2.24
CA MET A 69 -6.47 13.35 -3.50
C MET A 69 -7.98 13.58 -3.32
N ARG A 70 -8.53 14.53 -4.11
CA ARG A 70 -9.97 14.85 -4.15
C ARG A 70 -10.65 14.15 -5.33
N GLY A 71 -11.88 13.68 -5.12
CA GLY A 71 -12.68 12.94 -6.11
C GLY A 71 -12.57 11.42 -6.01
N ASP A 72 -13.24 10.72 -6.92
CA ASP A 72 -13.20 9.25 -7.07
C ASP A 72 -11.92 8.82 -7.82
N VAL A 73 -10.78 9.08 -7.19
CA VAL A 73 -9.47 8.64 -7.69
C VAL A 73 -9.08 7.36 -6.95
N GLU A 74 -8.59 6.38 -7.70
CA GLU A 74 -8.02 5.15 -7.15
C GLU A 74 -6.75 5.50 -6.35
N ARG A 75 -6.75 5.19 -5.06
CA ARG A 75 -5.65 5.54 -4.14
C ARG A 75 -4.74 4.33 -3.97
N ASP A 76 -3.51 4.44 -4.49
CA ASP A 76 -2.47 3.45 -4.26
C ASP A 76 -1.83 3.65 -2.87
N TRP A 77 -2.40 2.98 -1.87
CA TRP A 77 -1.91 2.99 -0.49
C TRP A 77 -0.66 2.13 -0.29
N ARG A 78 -0.29 1.28 -1.27
CA ARG A 78 0.85 0.34 -1.28
C ARG A 78 0.86 -0.74 -0.20
N HIS A 79 0.40 -0.46 1.01
CA HIS A 79 0.34 -1.42 2.10
C HIS A 79 -0.88 -1.15 3.01
N PRO A 80 -1.60 -2.19 3.47
CA PRO A 80 -2.80 -2.02 4.29
C PRO A 80 -2.54 -1.29 5.62
N THR A 81 -1.38 -1.48 6.23
CA THR A 81 -1.01 -0.74 7.46
C THR A 81 -0.92 0.77 7.24
N VAL A 82 -0.59 1.25 6.05
CA VAL A 82 -0.54 2.69 5.74
C VAL A 82 -1.95 3.28 5.68
N LEU A 83 -2.88 2.56 5.07
CA LEU A 83 -4.30 2.94 5.06
C LEU A 83 -4.87 2.94 6.48
N GLU A 84 -4.62 1.90 7.26
CA GLU A 84 -5.12 1.80 8.62
C GLU A 84 -4.58 2.92 9.52
N THR A 85 -3.29 3.22 9.39
CA THR A 85 -2.66 4.36 10.08
C THR A 85 -3.34 5.67 9.66
N ALA A 86 -3.64 5.83 8.37
CA ALA A 86 -4.37 7.00 7.88
C ALA A 86 -5.81 7.07 8.40
N ASN A 87 -6.51 5.94 8.55
CA ASN A 87 -7.85 5.88 9.14
C ASN A 87 -7.85 6.29 10.61
N ARG A 88 -6.84 5.84 11.39
CA ARG A 88 -6.71 6.18 12.82
C ARG A 88 -6.38 7.65 13.05
N ILE A 89 -5.53 8.23 12.20
CA ILE A 89 -5.16 9.64 12.30
C ILE A 89 -6.26 10.55 11.74
N GLY A 90 -6.87 10.12 10.64
CA GLY A 90 -7.84 10.89 9.87
C GLY A 90 -7.23 11.51 8.61
N TRP A 91 -7.88 11.29 7.47
CA TRP A 91 -7.38 11.71 6.16
C TRP A 91 -7.30 13.23 6.04
N GLY A 92 -8.23 13.98 6.66
CA GLY A 92 -8.22 15.44 6.65
C GLY A 92 -6.99 16.05 7.33
N VAL A 93 -6.51 15.41 8.40
CA VAL A 93 -5.31 15.81 9.13
C VAL A 93 -4.07 15.53 8.29
N LEU A 94 -3.99 14.34 7.67
CA LEU A 94 -2.87 13.95 6.82
C LEU A 94 -2.79 14.76 5.51
N ALA A 95 -3.93 15.20 4.97
CA ALA A 95 -3.95 16.07 3.80
C ALA A 95 -3.31 17.46 4.05
N GLN A 96 -3.24 17.89 5.31
CA GLN A 96 -2.64 19.16 5.73
C GLN A 96 -1.33 18.96 6.51
N ALA A 97 -0.90 17.71 6.71
CA ALA A 97 0.24 17.40 7.52
C ALA A 97 1.55 17.84 6.86
N THR A 98 2.44 18.43 7.65
CA THR A 98 3.80 18.77 7.25
C THR A 98 4.78 17.77 7.85
N ASN A 99 6.05 17.81 7.43
CA ASN A 99 7.08 16.90 7.94
C ASN A 99 7.24 16.91 9.47
N GLY A 100 6.80 17.97 10.17
CA GLY A 100 6.78 18.01 11.64
C GLY A 100 5.82 17.00 12.27
N PHE A 101 4.81 16.54 11.52
CA PHE A 101 3.82 15.55 11.96
C PHE A 101 4.33 14.11 11.88
N ILE A 102 5.49 13.88 11.23
CA ILE A 102 6.00 12.53 10.99
C ILE A 102 6.25 11.75 12.28
N LYS A 103 6.67 12.41 13.36
CA LYS A 103 6.90 11.76 14.66
C LYS A 103 5.62 11.17 15.25
N TYR A 104 4.50 11.89 15.10
CA TYR A 104 3.21 11.39 15.54
C TYR A 104 2.74 10.26 14.61
N PHE A 105 2.93 10.41 13.30
CA PHE A 105 2.63 9.35 12.33
C PHE A 105 3.42 8.07 12.64
N GLU A 106 4.71 8.17 12.94
CA GLU A 106 5.59 7.06 13.30
C GLU A 106 5.10 6.29 14.52
N GLN A 107 4.64 7.00 15.56
CA GLN A 107 4.08 6.38 16.76
C GLN A 107 2.84 5.55 16.44
N VAL A 108 1.93 6.07 15.62
CA VAL A 108 0.72 5.34 15.23
C VAL A 108 1.07 4.18 14.28
N TYR A 109 1.95 4.42 13.31
CA TYR A 109 2.37 3.44 12.32
C TYR A 109 3.09 2.23 12.94
N SER A 110 4.00 2.47 13.90
CA SER A 110 4.67 1.39 14.64
C SER A 110 3.70 0.54 15.47
N GLY A 111 2.68 1.16 16.08
CA GLY A 111 1.59 0.43 16.75
C GLY A 111 0.79 -0.44 15.78
N VAL A 112 0.41 0.11 14.63
CA VAL A 112 -0.33 -0.63 13.58
C VAL A 112 0.50 -1.78 13.02
N ILE A 113 1.81 -1.60 12.83
CA ILE A 113 2.71 -2.69 12.43
C ILE A 113 2.72 -3.80 13.50
N ALA A 114 2.85 -3.44 14.78
CA ALA A 114 2.86 -4.43 15.87
C ALA A 114 1.54 -5.21 15.93
N GLU A 115 0.40 -4.55 15.71
CA GLU A 115 -0.90 -5.21 15.64
C GLU A 115 -1.01 -6.15 14.43
N HIS A 116 -0.56 -5.72 13.25
CA HIS A 116 -0.53 -6.57 12.06
C HIS A 116 0.35 -7.81 12.29
N GLN A 117 1.53 -7.63 12.90
CA GLN A 117 2.42 -8.72 13.28
C GLN A 117 1.80 -9.66 14.33
N SER A 118 0.92 -9.14 15.19
CA SER A 118 0.17 -9.96 16.16
C SER A 118 -1.00 -10.74 15.55
N GLY A 119 -1.25 -10.59 14.25
CA GLY A 119 -2.29 -11.30 13.51
C GLY A 119 -3.55 -10.48 13.22
N ALA A 120 -3.53 -9.16 13.41
CA ALA A 120 -4.63 -8.30 12.97
C ALA A 120 -4.68 -8.24 11.44
N GLU A 121 -5.85 -8.54 10.86
CA GLU A 121 -6.05 -8.52 9.43
C GLU A 121 -6.53 -7.13 8.99
N PHE A 122 -5.66 -6.37 8.30
CA PHE A 122 -6.01 -5.08 7.73
C PHE A 122 -6.30 -5.25 6.24
N THR A 123 -7.54 -4.94 5.83
CA THR A 123 -7.95 -5.02 4.42
C THR A 123 -8.03 -3.62 3.82
N ILE A 124 -7.40 -3.42 2.67
CA ILE A 124 -7.66 -2.24 1.84
C ILE A 124 -9.01 -2.49 1.17
N PRO A 125 -10.05 -1.68 1.44
CA PRO A 125 -11.32 -1.82 0.75
C PRO A 125 -11.06 -1.64 -0.74
N GLU A 126 -11.28 -2.70 -1.52
CA GLU A 126 -11.28 -2.62 -2.96
C GLU A 126 -12.29 -1.53 -3.34
N ALA A 127 -11.84 -0.52 -4.07
CA ALA A 127 -12.67 0.62 -4.42
C ALA A 127 -13.91 0.09 -5.15
N ARG A 128 -15.06 0.05 -4.46
CA ARG A 128 -16.35 -0.17 -5.10
C ARG A 128 -16.55 1.02 -6.02
N ARG A 129 -16.13 0.88 -7.28
CA ARG A 129 -16.74 1.61 -8.37
C ARG A 129 -18.24 1.40 -8.17
N ILE A 130 -18.95 2.47 -7.84
CA ILE A 130 -20.38 2.51 -8.12
C ILE A 130 -20.42 2.26 -9.62
N GLU A 131 -20.87 1.08 -10.03
CA GLU A 131 -21.08 0.79 -11.44
C GLU A 131 -21.80 2.00 -12.02
N ALA A 132 -21.19 2.66 -13.01
CA ALA A 132 -21.88 3.70 -13.77
C ALA A 132 -23.27 3.17 -14.09
N PRO A 133 -24.35 3.94 -13.86
CA PRO A 133 -25.72 3.43 -14.00
C PRO A 133 -25.79 2.65 -15.30
N LYS A 134 -25.99 1.34 -15.15
CA LYS A 134 -26.04 0.33 -16.19
C LYS A 134 -26.72 0.98 -17.37
N LYS A 135 -25.99 1.21 -18.47
CA LYS A 135 -26.48 1.94 -19.65
C LYS A 135 -27.93 1.56 -19.84
N THR A 136 -28.86 2.45 -19.48
CA THR A 136 -30.27 2.23 -19.74
C THR A 136 -30.29 1.99 -21.23
N LYS A 137 -30.67 0.77 -21.65
CA LYS A 137 -30.90 0.53 -23.07
C LYS A 137 -31.85 1.65 -23.47
N LEU A 138 -31.43 2.48 -24.40
CA LEU A 138 -32.32 3.45 -25.01
C LEU A 138 -33.49 2.59 -25.51
N ASP A 139 -34.66 2.73 -24.90
CA ASP A 139 -35.86 2.12 -25.45
C ASP A 139 -36.01 2.69 -26.87
N ASP A 140 -36.12 1.80 -27.85
CA ASP A 140 -36.14 2.10 -29.30
C ASP A 140 -37.31 3.01 -29.73
N ASP A 141 -38.18 3.42 -28.81
CA ASP A 141 -39.30 4.34 -29.04
C ASP A 141 -38.97 5.82 -28.75
N SER A 142 -37.69 6.18 -28.61
CA SER A 142 -37.29 7.58 -28.49
C SER A 142 -37.53 8.37 -29.79
N PRO A 143 -38.22 9.53 -29.76
CA PRO A 143 -38.52 10.37 -30.94
C PRO A 143 -37.30 10.74 -31.80
N VAL A 144 -36.11 10.72 -31.18
CA VAL A 144 -34.83 11.03 -31.81
C VAL A 144 -34.40 9.96 -32.82
N ALA A 145 -34.78 8.69 -32.62
CA ALA A 145 -34.46 7.60 -33.54
C ALA A 145 -35.27 7.71 -34.85
N GLN A 146 -36.54 8.11 -34.77
CA GLN A 146 -37.38 8.36 -35.94
C GLN A 146 -36.93 9.58 -36.76
N ASP A 147 -36.35 10.59 -36.10
CA ASP A 147 -35.84 11.79 -36.77
C ASP A 147 -34.58 11.50 -37.60
N TRP A 148 -33.77 10.53 -37.16
CA TRP A 148 -32.55 10.10 -37.87
C TRP A 148 -32.84 9.32 -39.16
N GLU A 149 -33.90 8.52 -39.19
CA GLU A 149 -34.34 7.83 -40.41
C GLU A 149 -34.93 8.80 -41.44
N LYS A 150 -35.72 9.78 -41.01
CA LYS A 150 -36.22 10.85 -41.90
C LYS A 150 -35.08 11.68 -42.48
N LEU A 151 -34.03 11.96 -41.69
CA LEU A 151 -32.85 12.69 -42.15
C LEU A 151 -32.05 11.89 -43.19
N LYS A 152 -31.88 10.58 -42.99
CA LYS A 152 -31.26 9.68 -43.98
C LYS A 152 -32.05 9.59 -45.28
N ALA A 153 -33.37 9.45 -45.21
CA ALA A 153 -34.23 9.38 -46.39
C ALA A 153 -34.17 10.67 -47.24
N ARG A 154 -34.12 11.85 -46.58
CA ARG A 154 -34.00 13.15 -47.26
C ARG A 154 -32.63 13.36 -47.91
N MET A 155 -31.57 12.77 -47.35
CA MET A 155 -30.21 12.84 -47.89
C MET A 155 -29.97 11.86 -49.05
N LEU A 156 -30.64 10.70 -49.07
CA LEU A 156 -30.57 9.77 -50.20
C LEU A 156 -31.46 10.18 -51.39
N GLY A 157 -32.63 10.79 -51.13
CA GLY A 157 -33.52 11.26 -52.21
C GLY A 157 -32.95 12.42 -53.03
N LYS A 158 -32.06 13.24 -52.45
CA LYS A 158 -31.46 14.41 -53.14
C LYS A 158 -30.31 14.09 -54.10
N ARG A 159 -29.86 12.83 -54.18
CA ARG A 159 -28.75 12.41 -55.05
C ARG A 159 -29.18 11.88 -56.43
N ARG A 160 -30.48 11.90 -56.76
CA ARG A 160 -30.99 11.39 -58.06
C ARG A 160 -31.58 12.44 -59.01
N GLU A 161 -31.59 13.73 -58.66
CA GLU A 161 -32.06 14.81 -59.54
C GLU A 161 -31.02 15.91 -59.68
N THR A 162 -29.87 15.57 -60.25
CA THR A 162 -29.04 16.49 -61.06
C THR A 162 -28.22 15.61 -61.99
N ALA A 163 -28.88 15.11 -63.03
CA ALA A 163 -28.23 14.77 -64.29
C ALA A 163 -28.20 16.03 -65.15
#